data_AF-A0AA96J6L3-F1
#
_entry.id   AF-A0AA96J6L3-F1
#
_cell.length_a   1.000
_cell.length_b   1.000
_cell.length_c   1.000
_cell.angle_alpha   90.00
_cell.angle_beta   90.00
_cell.angle_gamma   90.00
#
_symmetry.space_group_name_H-M   'P 1'
#
loop_
_entity.id
_entity.type
_entity.pdbx_description
1 polymer ?
#
loop_
_entity_poly.entity_id
_entity_poly.type
_entity_poly.pdbx_seq_one_letter_code
_entity_poly.pdbx_strand_id
1 'polypeptide(L)'
;MKKHDENKYYMEQLVHEYLKGLDSAIVEASPELDTDIAELGSEIDLIAELNEYQQMNRTGHQLIKSQLKQDMAMKAIEVVDALRAYAKVTNNMVLFAEMGITYWSIYKKRDAEAKDECRFIHDRGVEHLAGITTYGITEAFLLELKGLITDYNANMTKPRMSITERMQLTRGIDDAFGRIDVLLKELDIKVFALRTLYPAVVSHYKDCRRIVDYRGSVLAISGTVKNELDEPIFGATATIEVLDRSTKSTYKGNFEFRNLPDGLYTVVVERPGYEKQAVTVGVVKGETTKINVVLKSTEGQLRVA
;
A
#
# COMPACT_ATOMS: atom_id res chain seq x y z
N MET A 1 3.41 0.14 -5.67
CA MET A 1 4.20 1.29 -6.18
C MET A 1 5.29 1.66 -5.19
N LYS A 2 6.48 2.15 -5.62
CA LYS A 2 7.53 2.57 -4.67
C LYS A 2 7.10 3.89 -4.04
N LYS A 3 7.46 4.11 -2.77
CA LYS A 3 6.95 5.29 -2.05
C LYS A 3 7.41 6.66 -2.63
N HIS A 4 8.42 6.69 -3.50
CA HIS A 4 8.83 7.93 -4.20
C HIS A 4 8.05 8.16 -5.50
N ASP A 5 7.49 7.09 -6.08
CA ASP A 5 6.67 7.15 -7.29
C ASP A 5 5.28 7.73 -7.00
N GLU A 6 4.85 7.76 -5.73
CA GLU A 6 3.57 8.36 -5.29
C GLU A 6 3.43 9.83 -5.71
N ASN A 7 4.47 10.65 -5.52
CA ASN A 7 4.42 12.06 -5.91
C ASN A 7 4.32 12.22 -7.44
N LYS A 8 4.97 11.32 -8.19
CA LYS A 8 4.94 11.32 -9.65
C LYS A 8 3.55 10.92 -10.15
N TYR A 9 2.98 9.88 -9.58
CA TYR A 9 1.61 9.43 -9.86
C TYR A 9 0.58 10.53 -9.57
N TYR A 10 0.71 11.27 -8.46
CA TYR A 10 -0.17 12.41 -8.19
C TYR A 10 -0.04 13.54 -9.21
N MET A 11 1.18 13.80 -9.70
CA MET A 11 1.42 14.76 -10.77
C MET A 11 0.72 14.31 -12.06
N GLU A 12 0.85 13.03 -12.42
CA GLU A 12 0.21 12.44 -13.61
C GLU A 12 -1.32 12.53 -13.53
N GLN A 13 -1.91 12.19 -12.37
CA GLN A 13 -3.34 12.35 -12.12
C GLN A 13 -3.81 13.80 -12.27
N LEU A 14 -3.06 14.74 -11.70
CA LEU A 14 -3.42 16.16 -11.72
C LEU A 14 -3.31 16.75 -13.14
N VAL A 15 -2.35 16.30 -13.94
CA VAL A 15 -2.24 16.64 -15.36
C VAL A 15 -3.44 16.10 -16.14
N HIS A 16 -3.78 14.83 -15.95
CA HIS A 16 -4.92 14.21 -16.63
C HIS A 16 -6.24 14.89 -16.25
N GLU A 17 -6.49 15.16 -14.97
CA GLU A 17 -7.69 15.84 -14.48
C GLU A 17 -7.84 17.23 -15.10
N TYR A 18 -6.73 17.98 -15.20
CA TYR A 18 -6.74 19.29 -15.84
C TYR A 18 -7.05 19.21 -17.34
N LEU A 19 -6.37 18.32 -18.08
CA LEU A 19 -6.57 18.17 -19.52
C LEU A 19 -7.99 17.68 -19.86
N LYS A 20 -8.54 16.76 -19.07
CA LYS A 20 -9.91 16.26 -19.21
C LYS A 20 -10.96 17.36 -18.97
N GLY A 21 -10.63 18.37 -18.17
CA GLY A 21 -11.50 19.52 -17.88
C GLY A 21 -11.44 20.64 -18.92
N LEU A 22 -10.63 20.52 -19.98
CA LEU A 22 -10.55 21.53 -21.03
C LEU A 22 -11.82 21.55 -21.90
N ASP A 23 -12.16 22.74 -22.40
CA ASP A 23 -13.24 22.89 -23.36
C ASP A 23 -12.90 22.18 -24.69
N SER A 24 -13.90 21.53 -25.27
CA SER A 24 -13.85 20.81 -26.55
C SER A 24 -13.14 21.59 -27.66
N ALA A 25 -13.43 22.90 -27.78
CA ALA A 25 -12.81 23.77 -28.79
C ALA A 25 -11.28 23.91 -28.63
N ILE A 26 -10.76 23.84 -27.40
CA ILE A 26 -9.33 23.91 -27.11
C ILE A 26 -8.66 22.58 -27.45
N VAL A 27 -9.34 21.47 -27.16
CA VAL A 27 -8.84 20.13 -27.46
C VAL A 27 -8.77 19.92 -28.98
N GLU A 28 -9.81 20.32 -29.72
CA GLU A 28 -9.85 20.25 -31.18
C GLU A 28 -8.80 21.14 -31.88
N ALA A 29 -8.28 22.17 -31.20
CA ALA A 29 -7.24 23.04 -31.74
C ALA A 29 -5.88 22.34 -31.90
N SER A 30 -5.67 21.18 -31.26
CA SER A 30 -4.48 20.34 -31.42
C SER A 30 -4.89 18.94 -31.89
N PRO A 31 -4.44 18.49 -33.08
CA PRO A 31 -4.76 17.15 -33.58
C PRO A 31 -4.40 16.04 -32.58
N GLU A 32 -5.30 15.06 -32.45
CA GLU A 32 -5.13 13.85 -31.63
C GLU A 32 -4.88 14.11 -30.13
N LEU A 33 -5.15 15.33 -29.63
CA LEU A 33 -4.95 15.65 -28.21
C LEU A 33 -5.94 14.91 -27.31
N ASP A 34 -7.18 14.72 -27.77
CA ASP A 34 -8.22 13.94 -27.10
C ASP A 34 -7.81 12.47 -26.91
N THR A 35 -7.18 11.88 -27.92
CA THR A 35 -6.72 10.49 -27.93
C THR A 35 -5.61 10.29 -26.89
N ASP A 36 -4.61 11.19 -26.87
CA ASP A 36 -3.52 11.14 -25.89
C ASP A 36 -4.04 11.32 -24.45
N ILE A 37 -5.03 12.20 -24.24
CA ILE A 37 -5.66 12.38 -22.92
C ILE A 37 -6.33 11.08 -22.45
N ALA A 38 -7.06 10.41 -23.35
CA ALA A 38 -7.71 9.14 -23.03
C ALA A 38 -6.70 8.04 -22.71
N GLU A 39 -5.61 7.95 -23.48
CA GLU A 39 -4.55 6.97 -23.24
C GLU A 39 -3.78 7.24 -21.93
N LEU A 40 -3.53 8.52 -21.58
CA LEU A 40 -2.98 8.90 -20.28
C LEU A 40 -3.85 8.38 -19.13
N GLY A 41 -5.17 8.58 -19.22
CA GLY A 41 -6.12 8.09 -18.23
C GLY A 41 -6.09 6.57 -18.07
N SER A 42 -6.06 5.85 -19.21
CA SER A 42 -5.97 4.38 -19.21
C SER A 42 -4.71 3.85 -18.52
N GLU A 43 -3.55 4.47 -18.73
CA GLU A 43 -2.30 4.03 -18.09
C GLU A 43 -2.27 4.38 -16.58
N ILE A 44 -2.87 5.51 -16.18
CA ILE A 44 -3.03 5.87 -14.76
C ILE A 44 -3.93 4.86 -14.05
N ASP A 45 -5.07 4.51 -14.65
CA ASP A 45 -6.01 3.53 -14.09
C ASP A 45 -5.36 2.14 -13.97
N LEU A 46 -4.54 1.75 -14.96
CA LEU A 46 -3.76 0.53 -14.92
C LEU A 46 -2.77 0.51 -13.74
N ILE A 47 -2.07 1.62 -13.46
CA ILE A 47 -1.17 1.72 -12.30
C ILE A 47 -1.96 1.52 -11.00
N ALA A 48 -3.15 2.13 -10.89
CA ALA A 48 -4.01 1.98 -9.72
C ALA A 48 -4.41 0.51 -9.49
N GLU A 49 -4.89 -0.16 -10.54
CA GLU A 49 -5.30 -1.57 -10.52
C GLU A 49 -4.13 -2.49 -10.13
N LEU A 50 -2.98 -2.36 -10.80
CA LEU A 50 -1.79 -3.16 -10.51
C LEU A 50 -1.28 -2.95 -9.08
N ASN A 51 -1.35 -1.71 -8.58
CA ASN A 51 -0.95 -1.38 -7.23
C ASN A 51 -1.89 -2.02 -6.19
N GLU A 52 -3.21 -2.04 -6.41
CA GLU A 52 -4.16 -2.71 -5.54
C GLU A 52 -3.85 -4.22 -5.42
N TYR A 53 -3.67 -4.89 -6.56
CA TYR A 53 -3.30 -6.31 -6.58
C TYR A 53 -1.95 -6.59 -5.92
N GLN A 54 -1.00 -5.66 -5.99
CA GLN A 54 0.33 -5.80 -5.39
C GLN A 54 0.27 -5.75 -3.84
N GLN A 55 -0.69 -5.02 -3.26
CA GLN A 55 -0.83 -4.87 -1.80
C GLN A 55 -1.50 -6.07 -1.12
N MET A 56 -2.09 -6.99 -1.89
CA MET A 56 -2.77 -8.15 -1.34
C MET A 56 -1.81 -9.06 -0.54
N ASN A 57 -2.24 -9.48 0.65
CA ASN A 57 -1.47 -10.39 1.49
C ASN A 57 -1.56 -11.83 0.97
N ARG A 58 -0.42 -12.39 0.53
CA ARG A 58 -0.34 -13.74 -0.05
C ARG A 58 0.43 -14.74 0.82
N THR A 59 0.74 -14.38 2.06
CA THR A 59 1.48 -15.25 3.01
C THR A 59 0.72 -16.54 3.34
N GLY A 60 -0.61 -16.54 3.16
CA GLY A 60 -1.46 -17.72 3.33
C GLY A 60 -1.03 -18.94 2.51
N HIS A 61 -0.51 -18.76 1.29
CA HIS A 61 -0.07 -19.89 0.47
C HIS A 61 1.11 -20.66 1.08
N GLN A 62 2.01 -19.97 1.78
CA GLN A 62 3.14 -20.62 2.46
C GLN A 62 2.65 -21.40 3.70
N LEU A 63 1.71 -20.83 4.45
CA LEU A 63 1.09 -21.49 5.60
C LEU A 63 0.33 -22.75 5.19
N ILE A 64 -0.52 -22.65 4.17
CA ILE A 64 -1.28 -23.78 3.62
C ILE A 64 -0.34 -24.90 3.16
N LYS A 65 0.74 -24.56 2.44
CA LYS A 65 1.73 -25.56 2.00
C LYS A 65 2.40 -26.25 3.20
N SER A 66 2.77 -25.49 4.22
CA SER A 66 3.39 -26.05 5.43
C SER A 66 2.42 -26.98 6.16
N GLN A 67 1.16 -26.57 6.32
CA GLN A 67 0.12 -27.35 6.96
C GLN A 67 -0.13 -28.67 6.21
N LEU A 68 -0.33 -28.60 4.89
CA LEU A 68 -0.50 -29.79 4.05
C LEU A 68 0.69 -30.76 4.12
N LYS A 69 1.92 -30.25 4.25
CA LYS A 69 3.11 -31.09 4.44
C LYS A 69 3.07 -31.83 5.78
N GLN A 70 2.62 -31.16 6.84
CA GLN A 70 2.47 -31.76 8.16
C GLN A 70 1.37 -32.83 8.15
N ASP A 71 0.19 -32.48 7.64
CA ASP A 71 -0.96 -33.39 7.58
C ASP A 71 -0.65 -34.63 6.75
N MET A 72 -0.04 -34.45 5.57
CA MET A 72 0.40 -35.55 4.71
C MET A 72 1.43 -36.45 5.42
N ALA A 73 2.41 -35.86 6.10
CA ALA A 73 3.45 -36.63 6.80
C ALA A 73 2.91 -37.36 8.03
N MET A 74 2.01 -36.76 8.82
CA MET A 74 1.39 -37.42 9.97
C MET A 74 0.55 -38.61 9.50
N LYS A 75 -0.32 -38.39 8.52
CA LYS A 75 -1.20 -39.44 7.97
C LYS A 75 -0.40 -40.60 7.36
N ALA A 76 0.71 -40.30 6.68
CA ALA A 76 1.59 -41.33 6.12
C ALA A 76 2.23 -42.20 7.21
N ILE A 77 2.57 -41.63 8.37
CA ILE A 77 3.21 -42.39 9.45
C ILE A 77 2.25 -43.38 10.12
N GLU A 78 0.97 -43.05 10.23
CA GLU A 78 -0.04 -44.01 10.70
C GLU A 78 -0.11 -45.25 9.80
N VAL A 79 0.02 -45.08 8.48
CA VAL A 79 0.11 -46.20 7.52
C VAL A 79 1.42 -46.97 7.68
N VAL A 80 2.53 -46.27 7.85
CA VAL A 80 3.85 -46.89 8.10
C VAL A 80 3.82 -47.78 9.34
N ASP A 81 3.28 -47.28 10.45
CA ASP A 81 3.22 -48.03 11.71
C ASP A 81 2.36 -49.30 11.58
N ALA A 82 1.23 -49.22 10.88
CA ALA A 82 0.38 -50.38 10.58
C ALA A 82 1.10 -51.39 9.66
N LEU A 83 1.79 -50.93 8.62
CA LEU A 83 2.57 -51.79 7.73
C LEU A 83 3.74 -52.47 8.46
N ARG A 84 4.41 -51.78 9.38
CA ARG A 84 5.47 -52.38 10.22
C ARG A 84 4.92 -53.43 11.16
N ALA A 85 3.77 -53.17 11.78
CA ALA A 85 3.10 -54.13 12.65
C ALA A 85 2.73 -55.41 11.87
N TYR A 86 2.11 -55.24 10.70
CA TYR A 86 1.76 -56.33 9.80
C TYR A 86 3.00 -57.12 9.31
N ALA A 87 4.07 -56.43 8.92
CA ALA A 87 5.33 -57.04 8.50
C ALA A 87 5.94 -57.94 9.58
N LYS A 88 5.83 -57.52 10.85
CA LYS A 88 6.34 -58.30 11.99
C LYS A 88 5.51 -59.55 12.26
N VAL A 89 4.19 -59.48 12.12
CA VAL A 89 3.29 -60.65 12.25
C VAL A 89 3.54 -61.67 11.14
N THR A 90 3.80 -61.20 9.93
CA THR A 90 4.06 -62.05 8.76
C THR A 90 5.52 -62.48 8.61
N ASN A 91 6.41 -62.07 9.52
CA ASN A 91 7.87 -62.25 9.42
C ASN A 91 8.48 -61.74 8.09
N ASN A 92 7.88 -60.72 7.46
CA ASN A 92 8.41 -60.08 6.26
C ASN A 92 9.47 -59.03 6.62
N MET A 93 10.73 -59.44 6.59
CA MET A 93 11.86 -58.58 6.94
C MET A 93 12.08 -57.43 5.95
N VAL A 94 11.73 -57.63 4.67
CA VAL A 94 11.91 -56.61 3.61
C VAL A 94 10.96 -55.46 3.85
N LEU A 95 9.66 -55.74 3.98
CA LEU A 95 8.64 -54.72 4.25
C LEU A 95 8.91 -53.98 5.57
N PHE A 96 9.37 -54.70 6.60
CA PHE A 96 9.71 -54.08 7.89
C PHE A 96 10.87 -53.08 7.78
N ALA A 97 11.90 -53.39 6.97
CA ALA A 97 13.04 -52.51 6.74
C ALA A 97 12.67 -51.31 5.86
N GLU A 98 11.90 -51.54 4.79
CA GLU A 98 11.39 -50.49 3.89
C GLU A 98 10.53 -49.47 4.64
N MET A 99 9.71 -49.93 5.58
CA MET A 99 8.84 -49.09 6.40
C MET A 99 9.57 -48.49 7.62
N GLY A 100 10.91 -48.43 7.63
CA GLY A 100 11.71 -47.75 8.66
C GLY A 100 11.65 -46.21 8.60
N ILE A 101 10.56 -45.65 8.08
CA ILE A 101 10.39 -44.22 7.80
C ILE A 101 9.83 -43.52 9.05
N THR A 102 10.29 -42.29 9.31
CA THR A 102 9.82 -41.48 10.45
C THR A 102 9.20 -40.17 9.97
N TYR A 103 8.33 -39.58 10.79
CA TYR A 103 7.71 -38.29 10.49
C TYR A 103 8.74 -37.22 10.09
N TRP A 104 9.81 -37.11 10.89
CA TRP A 104 10.86 -36.12 10.66
C TRP A 104 11.66 -36.37 9.37
N SER A 105 11.79 -37.64 8.95
CA SER A 105 12.40 -37.99 7.67
C SER A 105 11.59 -37.39 6.51
N ILE A 106 10.27 -37.59 6.51
CA ILE A 106 9.37 -37.06 5.47
C ILE A 106 9.33 -35.53 5.54
N TYR A 107 9.15 -34.95 6.73
CA TYR A 107 8.96 -33.52 6.90
C TYR A 107 10.20 -32.69 6.48
N LYS A 108 11.41 -33.21 6.75
CA LYS A 108 12.67 -32.53 6.39
C LYS A 108 13.10 -32.76 4.95
N LYS A 109 12.56 -33.75 4.25
CA LYS A 109 12.86 -33.99 2.83
C LYS A 109 12.43 -32.82 1.96
N ARG A 110 13.06 -32.73 0.79
CA ARG A 110 12.65 -31.76 -0.25
C ARG A 110 11.23 -32.08 -0.69
N ASP A 111 10.48 -31.06 -1.12
CA ASP A 111 9.04 -31.18 -1.36
C ASP A 111 8.68 -32.31 -2.35
N ALA A 112 9.46 -32.48 -3.42
CA ALA A 112 9.26 -33.57 -4.37
C ALA A 112 9.51 -34.95 -3.73
N GLU A 113 10.61 -35.09 -2.99
CA GLU A 113 10.99 -36.33 -2.31
C GLU A 113 10.00 -36.71 -1.20
N ALA A 114 9.52 -35.73 -0.43
CA ALA A 114 8.52 -35.95 0.61
C ALA A 114 7.20 -36.48 0.02
N LYS A 115 6.75 -35.88 -1.09
CA LYS A 115 5.57 -36.35 -1.84
C LYS A 115 5.79 -37.75 -2.40
N ASP A 116 6.93 -38.00 -3.03
CA ASP A 116 7.23 -39.30 -3.64
C ASP A 116 7.33 -40.41 -2.58
N GLU A 117 7.87 -40.12 -1.39
CA GLU A 117 7.89 -41.05 -0.27
C GLU A 117 6.48 -41.32 0.29
N CYS A 118 5.64 -40.30 0.43
CA CYS A 118 4.23 -40.50 0.83
C CYS A 118 3.44 -41.30 -0.21
N ARG A 119 3.71 -41.10 -1.52
CA ARG A 119 3.11 -41.92 -2.58
C ARG A 119 3.55 -43.38 -2.46
N PHE A 120 4.83 -43.63 -2.23
CA PHE A 120 5.35 -44.98 -2.01
C PHE A 120 4.68 -45.67 -0.79
N ILE A 121 4.52 -44.95 0.33
CA ILE A 121 3.83 -45.46 1.51
C ILE A 121 2.37 -45.80 1.20
N HIS A 122 1.66 -44.91 0.48
CA HIS A 122 0.28 -45.17 0.06
C HIS A 122 0.19 -46.43 -0.80
N ASP A 123 1.07 -46.58 -1.80
CA ASP A 123 1.05 -47.71 -2.73
C ASP A 123 1.28 -49.04 -1.99
N ARG A 124 2.21 -49.08 -1.03
CA ARG A 124 2.39 -50.25 -0.15
C ARG A 124 1.22 -50.49 0.79
N GLY A 125 0.56 -49.43 1.26
CA GLY A 125 -0.67 -49.52 2.04
C GLY A 125 -1.79 -50.19 1.26
N VAL A 126 -1.95 -49.86 -0.02
CA VAL A 126 -2.94 -50.48 -0.91
C VAL A 126 -2.60 -51.95 -1.17
N GLU A 127 -1.34 -52.28 -1.45
CA GLU A 127 -0.89 -53.66 -1.68
C GLU A 127 -1.18 -54.58 -0.47
N HIS A 128 -1.03 -54.07 0.74
CA HIS A 128 -1.21 -54.84 1.98
C HIS A 128 -2.49 -54.52 2.75
N LEU A 129 -3.50 -53.96 2.07
CA LEU A 129 -4.75 -53.48 2.69
C LEU A 129 -5.41 -54.52 3.60
N ALA A 130 -5.56 -55.76 3.13
CA ALA A 130 -6.20 -56.83 3.89
C ALA A 130 -5.49 -57.14 5.22
N GLY A 131 -4.19 -56.88 5.31
CA GLY A 131 -3.38 -57.12 6.51
C GLY A 131 -3.33 -55.95 7.48
N ILE A 132 -3.56 -54.72 7.00
CA ILE A 132 -3.49 -53.51 7.83
C ILE A 132 -4.86 -53.03 8.33
N THR A 133 -5.96 -53.55 7.78
CA THR A 133 -7.33 -53.26 8.25
C THR A 133 -7.55 -53.64 9.71
N THR A 134 -6.88 -54.67 10.21
CA THR A 134 -6.92 -55.07 11.64
C THR A 134 -6.35 -54.01 12.58
N TYR A 135 -5.54 -53.09 12.06
CA TYR A 135 -4.94 -51.97 12.81
C TYR A 135 -5.69 -50.66 12.60
N GLY A 136 -6.87 -50.69 11.99
CA GLY A 136 -7.73 -49.51 11.80
C GLY A 136 -7.48 -48.71 10.52
N ILE A 137 -6.54 -49.14 9.67
CA ILE A 137 -6.29 -48.50 8.37
C ILE A 137 -7.25 -49.09 7.32
N THR A 138 -8.25 -48.31 6.92
CA THR A 138 -9.25 -48.70 5.93
C THR A 138 -8.93 -48.12 4.54
N GLU A 139 -9.66 -48.57 3.52
CA GLU A 139 -9.54 -48.00 2.16
C GLU A 139 -9.84 -46.49 2.14
N ALA A 140 -10.80 -46.04 2.94
CA ALA A 140 -11.12 -44.62 3.09
C ALA A 140 -9.93 -43.82 3.65
N PHE A 141 -9.17 -44.39 4.59
CA PHE A 141 -7.98 -43.76 5.15
C PHE A 141 -6.87 -43.58 4.10
N LEU A 142 -6.65 -44.59 3.25
CA LEU A 142 -5.68 -44.50 2.16
C LEU A 142 -6.11 -43.46 1.11
N LEU A 143 -7.43 -43.36 0.85
CA LEU A 143 -7.97 -42.35 -0.05
C LEU A 143 -7.79 -40.92 0.50
N GLU A 144 -7.94 -40.72 1.80
CA GLU A 144 -7.61 -39.45 2.47
C GLU A 144 -6.12 -39.10 2.32
N LEU A 145 -5.22 -40.06 2.56
CA LEU A 145 -3.79 -39.86 2.36
C LEU A 145 -3.48 -39.48 0.90
N LYS A 146 -4.11 -40.15 -0.07
CA LYS A 146 -3.99 -39.83 -1.48
C LYS A 146 -4.47 -38.41 -1.79
N GLY A 147 -5.60 -37.99 -1.20
CA GLY A 147 -6.12 -36.62 -1.27
C GLY A 147 -5.11 -35.58 -0.78
N LEU A 148 -4.53 -35.81 0.40
CA LEU A 148 -3.48 -34.94 0.96
C LEU A 148 -2.25 -34.84 0.06
N ILE A 149 -1.81 -35.94 -0.56
CA ILE A 149 -0.70 -35.96 -1.51
C ILE A 149 -1.04 -35.09 -2.75
N THR A 150 -2.26 -35.22 -3.28
CA THR A 150 -2.70 -34.43 -4.44
C THR A 150 -2.81 -32.95 -4.11
N ASP A 151 -3.38 -32.60 -2.95
CA ASP A 151 -3.52 -31.23 -2.50
C ASP A 151 -2.17 -30.58 -2.22
N TYR A 152 -1.26 -31.30 -1.57
CA TYR A 152 0.10 -30.84 -1.34
C TYR A 152 0.80 -30.55 -2.68
N ASN A 153 0.75 -31.47 -3.63
CA ASN A 153 1.36 -31.31 -4.95
C ASN A 153 0.81 -30.09 -5.70
N ALA A 154 -0.51 -29.84 -5.66
CA ALA A 154 -1.14 -28.68 -6.27
C ALA A 154 -0.72 -27.35 -5.60
N ASN A 155 -0.35 -27.38 -4.31
CA ASN A 155 0.07 -26.21 -3.55
C ASN A 155 1.60 -26.02 -3.47
N MET A 156 2.41 -26.98 -3.95
CA MET A 156 3.88 -26.92 -3.90
C MET A 156 4.45 -25.67 -4.59
N THR A 157 3.86 -25.28 -5.72
CA THR A 157 4.33 -24.18 -6.58
C THR A 157 3.69 -22.83 -6.25
N LYS A 158 2.52 -22.81 -5.59
CA LYS A 158 1.77 -21.57 -5.31
C LYS A 158 2.56 -20.48 -4.59
N PRO A 159 3.41 -20.77 -3.59
CA PRO A 159 4.25 -19.73 -2.99
C PRO A 159 5.19 -19.06 -4.01
N ARG A 160 5.76 -19.84 -4.95
CA ARG A 160 6.63 -19.30 -6.00
C ARG A 160 5.85 -18.56 -7.07
N MET A 161 4.64 -19.03 -7.42
CA MET A 161 3.75 -18.31 -8.33
C MET A 161 3.35 -16.95 -7.77
N SER A 162 2.98 -16.88 -6.48
CA SER A 162 2.67 -15.63 -5.78
C SER A 162 3.83 -14.62 -5.81
N ILE A 163 5.08 -15.08 -5.63
CA ILE A 163 6.28 -14.23 -5.75
C ILE A 163 6.45 -13.75 -7.20
N THR A 164 6.24 -14.64 -8.17
CA THR A 164 6.40 -14.33 -9.60
C THR A 164 5.35 -13.33 -10.07
N GLU A 165 4.10 -13.51 -9.67
CA GLU A 165 3.00 -12.56 -9.92
C GLU A 165 3.30 -11.20 -9.30
N ARG A 166 3.79 -11.15 -8.04
CA ARG A 166 4.19 -9.89 -7.41
C ARG A 166 5.31 -9.20 -8.20
N MET A 167 6.27 -9.96 -8.70
CA MET A 167 7.33 -9.44 -9.57
C MET A 167 6.74 -8.89 -10.88
N GLN A 168 5.80 -9.60 -11.50
CA GLN A 168 5.12 -9.16 -12.71
C GLN A 168 4.32 -7.88 -12.48
N LEU A 169 3.52 -7.79 -11.41
CA LEU A 169 2.80 -6.58 -11.03
C LEU A 169 3.76 -5.39 -10.81
N THR A 170 4.89 -5.64 -10.15
CA THR A 170 5.92 -4.61 -9.92
C THR A 170 6.51 -4.11 -11.24
N ARG A 171 6.83 -5.02 -12.17
CA ARG A 171 7.31 -4.67 -13.50
C ARG A 171 6.25 -3.92 -14.31
N GLY A 172 5.00 -4.37 -14.29
CA GLY A 172 3.90 -3.72 -14.98
C GLY A 172 3.67 -2.28 -14.53
N ILE A 173 3.82 -2.00 -13.22
CA ILE A 173 3.79 -0.61 -12.70
C ILE A 173 4.95 0.21 -13.28
N ASP A 174 6.18 -0.32 -13.23
CA ASP A 174 7.36 0.39 -13.76
C ASP A 174 7.24 0.62 -15.29
N ASP A 175 6.69 -0.34 -16.04
CA ASP A 175 6.43 -0.25 -17.48
C ASP A 175 5.34 0.78 -17.82
N ALA A 176 4.25 0.82 -17.04
CA ALA A 176 3.19 1.82 -17.19
C ALA A 176 3.73 3.24 -16.96
N PHE A 177 4.54 3.46 -15.91
CA PHE A 177 5.24 4.73 -15.72
C PHE A 177 6.13 5.10 -16.92
N GLY A 178 6.83 4.13 -17.51
CA GLY A 178 7.63 4.36 -18.71
C GLY A 178 6.79 4.79 -19.92
N ARG A 179 5.59 4.20 -20.09
CA ARG A 179 4.64 4.60 -21.14
C ARG A 179 4.08 6.00 -20.90
N ILE A 180 3.69 6.31 -19.66
CA ILE A 180 3.24 7.66 -19.27
C ILE A 180 4.35 8.69 -19.52
N ASP A 181 5.62 8.39 -19.23
CA ASP A 181 6.73 9.32 -19.50
C ASP A 181 6.89 9.65 -20.99
N VAL A 182 6.63 8.69 -21.87
CA VAL A 182 6.64 8.91 -23.32
C VAL A 182 5.44 9.76 -23.72
N LEU A 183 4.24 9.38 -23.26
CA LEU A 183 3.00 10.05 -23.60
C LEU A 183 2.98 11.51 -23.11
N LEU A 184 3.51 11.78 -21.92
CA LEU A 184 3.63 13.14 -21.40
C LEU A 184 4.54 14.03 -22.25
N LYS A 185 5.57 13.48 -22.92
CA LYS A 185 6.40 14.26 -23.86
C LYS A 185 5.63 14.64 -25.12
N GLU A 186 4.80 13.73 -25.63
CA GLU A 186 3.91 14.02 -26.77
C GLU A 186 2.88 15.08 -26.39
N LEU A 187 2.26 14.96 -25.21
CA LEU A 187 1.37 15.98 -24.66
C LEU A 187 2.07 17.32 -24.45
N ASP A 188 3.30 17.33 -23.93
CA ASP A 188 4.09 18.55 -23.75
C ASP A 188 4.24 19.28 -25.10
N ILE A 189 4.53 18.56 -26.19
CA ILE A 189 4.66 19.13 -27.55
C ILE A 189 3.31 19.71 -28.02
N LYS A 190 2.25 18.92 -27.97
CA LYS A 190 0.90 19.28 -28.45
C LYS A 190 0.33 20.48 -27.67
N VAL A 191 0.38 20.43 -26.34
CA VAL A 191 -0.12 21.52 -25.48
C VAL A 191 0.72 22.78 -25.66
N PHE A 192 2.05 22.69 -25.81
CA PHE A 192 2.88 23.88 -26.03
C PHE A 192 2.66 24.55 -27.38
N ALA A 193 2.21 23.82 -28.41
CA ALA A 193 1.82 24.40 -29.68
C ALA A 193 0.64 25.38 -29.53
N LEU A 194 -0.21 25.20 -28.52
CA LEU A 194 -1.34 26.07 -28.22
C LEU A 194 -0.95 27.41 -27.56
N ARG A 195 0.34 27.66 -27.29
CA ARG A 195 0.81 28.85 -26.53
C ARG A 195 0.33 30.18 -27.10
N THR A 196 0.22 30.29 -28.42
CA THR A 196 -0.19 31.53 -29.08
C THR A 196 -1.69 31.81 -28.91
N LEU A 197 -2.51 30.75 -28.91
CA LEU A 197 -3.97 30.85 -28.83
C LEU A 197 -4.46 30.83 -27.37
N TYR A 198 -3.84 30.00 -26.53
CA TYR A 198 -4.28 29.70 -25.18
C TYR A 198 -3.12 29.74 -24.17
N PRO A 199 -2.49 30.91 -23.93
CA PRO A 199 -1.32 31.01 -23.06
C PRO A 199 -1.60 30.64 -21.59
N ALA A 200 -2.80 30.94 -21.10
CA ALA A 200 -3.22 30.58 -19.73
C ALA A 200 -3.31 29.05 -19.56
N VAL A 201 -3.78 28.34 -20.58
CA VAL A 201 -3.87 26.86 -20.57
C VAL A 201 -2.49 26.24 -20.48
N VAL A 202 -1.56 26.74 -21.30
CA VAL A 202 -0.17 26.26 -21.29
C VAL A 202 0.53 26.55 -19.96
N SER A 203 0.24 27.69 -19.31
CA SER A 203 0.80 28.00 -17.99
C SER A 203 0.31 27.00 -16.94
N HIS A 204 -1.01 26.80 -16.85
CA HIS A 204 -1.60 25.93 -15.85
C HIS A 204 -1.17 24.46 -16.06
N TYR A 205 -1.09 24.01 -17.31
CA TYR A 205 -0.53 22.71 -17.64
C TYR A 205 0.91 22.52 -17.12
N LYS A 206 1.77 23.54 -17.26
CA LYS A 206 3.14 23.47 -16.71
C LYS A 206 3.16 23.42 -15.19
N ASP A 207 2.25 24.13 -14.54
CA ASP A 207 2.10 24.07 -13.08
C ASP A 207 1.65 22.68 -12.64
N CYS A 208 0.74 22.05 -13.40
CA CYS A 208 0.31 20.68 -13.21
C CYS A 208 1.45 19.67 -13.36
N ARG A 209 2.34 19.87 -14.33
CA ARG A 209 3.50 18.99 -14.63
C ARG A 209 4.61 19.03 -13.57
N ARG A 210 4.54 19.95 -12.61
CA ARG A 210 5.54 20.05 -11.53
C ARG A 210 5.30 18.98 -10.46
N ILE A 211 6.29 18.10 -10.27
CA ILE A 211 6.27 17.13 -9.17
C ILE A 211 6.42 17.89 -7.84
N VAL A 212 5.39 17.81 -7.01
CA VAL A 212 5.41 18.36 -5.65
C VAL A 212 5.73 17.22 -4.70
N ASP A 213 6.77 17.41 -3.87
CA ASP A 213 7.04 16.47 -2.80
C ASP A 213 6.07 16.70 -1.64
N TYR A 214 5.15 15.76 -1.43
CA TYR A 214 4.27 15.77 -0.27
C TYR A 214 4.95 15.18 0.98
N ARG A 215 6.20 14.73 0.87
CA ARG A 215 7.02 14.31 2.03
C ARG A 215 7.59 15.53 2.72
N GLY A 216 6.93 15.88 3.81
CA GLY A 216 7.36 16.94 4.68
C GLY A 216 6.17 17.79 5.02
N SER A 217 5.97 18.04 6.30
CA SER A 217 5.00 19.03 6.74
C SER A 217 5.55 20.42 6.35
N VAL A 218 5.13 20.96 5.21
CA VAL A 218 5.56 22.31 4.82
C VAL A 218 4.89 23.29 5.77
N LEU A 219 5.68 24.19 6.35
CA LEU A 219 5.18 25.23 7.23
C LEU A 219 4.39 26.23 6.38
N ALA A 220 3.07 26.25 6.53
CA ALA A 220 2.19 27.11 5.74
C ALA A 220 2.02 28.48 6.39
N ILE A 221 1.83 28.52 7.72
CA ILE A 221 1.76 29.75 8.50
C ILE A 221 2.68 29.61 9.71
N SER A 222 3.49 30.63 9.96
CA SER A 222 4.27 30.77 11.19
C SER A 222 3.94 32.10 11.84
N GLY A 223 3.54 32.08 13.10
CA GLY A 223 3.11 33.28 13.79
C GLY A 223 3.77 33.51 15.13
N THR A 224 3.88 34.76 15.55
CA THR A 224 4.27 35.15 16.91
C THR A 224 3.12 35.90 17.59
N VAL A 225 2.80 35.53 18.83
CA VAL A 225 1.79 36.22 19.66
C VAL A 225 2.52 37.03 20.73
N LYS A 226 2.29 38.34 20.73
CA LYS A 226 2.87 39.29 21.68
C LYS A 226 1.81 40.18 22.34
N ASN A 227 2.14 40.82 23.45
CA ASN A 227 1.32 41.85 24.09
C ASN A 227 1.70 43.27 23.59
N GLU A 228 0.99 44.30 24.07
CA GLU A 228 1.28 45.71 23.73
C GLU A 228 2.66 46.19 24.21
N LEU A 229 3.32 45.45 25.11
CA LEU A 229 4.67 45.72 25.62
C LEU A 229 5.76 44.91 24.88
N ASP A 230 5.41 44.28 23.75
CA ASP A 230 6.26 43.41 22.92
C ASP A 230 6.73 42.11 23.61
N GLU A 231 6.13 41.74 24.75
CA GLU A 231 6.42 40.49 25.45
C GLU A 231 5.64 39.30 24.86
N PRO A 232 6.27 38.11 24.75
CA PRO A 232 5.63 36.94 24.16
C PRO A 232 4.52 36.36 25.05
N ILE A 233 3.41 36.01 24.42
CA ILE A 233 2.24 35.44 25.10
C ILE A 233 2.28 33.91 24.96
N PHE A 234 2.57 33.20 26.06
CA PHE A 234 2.54 31.72 26.13
C PHE A 234 1.13 31.13 26.21
N GLY A 235 0.82 30.09 25.42
CA GLY A 235 -0.43 29.35 25.54
C GLY A 235 -1.67 30.08 24.99
N ALA A 236 -1.50 31.08 24.13
CA ALA A 236 -2.58 31.60 23.30
C ALA A 236 -2.97 30.54 22.26
N THR A 237 -4.27 30.32 22.09
CA THR A 237 -4.81 29.37 21.10
C THR A 237 -5.03 30.11 19.78
N ALA A 238 -4.33 29.70 18.73
CA ALA A 238 -4.58 30.14 17.36
C ALA A 238 -5.47 29.09 16.66
N THR A 239 -6.56 29.53 16.03
CA THR A 239 -7.56 28.66 15.40
C THR A 239 -7.87 29.14 13.98
N ILE A 240 -7.97 28.21 13.03
CA ILE A 240 -8.46 28.45 11.67
C ILE A 240 -9.85 27.84 11.57
N GLU A 241 -10.89 28.68 11.64
CA GLU A 241 -12.28 28.25 11.76
C GLU A 241 -12.75 27.37 10.58
N VAL A 242 -12.32 27.69 9.37
CA VAL A 242 -12.74 26.96 8.14
C VAL A 242 -12.23 25.52 8.11
N LEU A 243 -11.15 25.21 8.84
CA LEU A 243 -10.49 23.90 8.83
C LEU A 243 -10.57 23.17 10.18
N ASP A 244 -11.23 23.76 11.18
CA ASP A 244 -11.29 23.28 12.56
C ASP A 244 -9.92 22.87 13.13
N ARG A 245 -8.88 23.62 12.76
CA ARG A 245 -7.50 23.39 13.22
C ARG A 245 -7.11 24.44 14.24
N SER A 246 -6.60 24.01 15.38
CA SER A 246 -6.04 24.90 16.40
C SER A 246 -4.65 24.47 16.85
N THR A 247 -3.84 25.45 17.23
CA THR A 247 -2.51 25.26 17.84
C THR A 247 -2.31 26.24 18.98
N LYS A 248 -1.40 25.94 19.91
CA LYS A 248 -1.09 26.83 21.03
C LYS A 248 0.28 27.48 20.85
N SER A 249 0.40 28.75 21.25
CA SER A 249 1.67 29.46 21.24
C SER A 249 2.63 28.88 22.29
N THR A 250 3.91 28.77 21.91
CA THR A 250 5.01 28.31 22.76
C THR A 250 5.48 29.40 23.73
N TYR A 251 6.44 29.09 24.61
CA TYR A 251 6.96 30.05 25.61
C TYR A 251 7.63 31.29 25.00
N LYS A 252 8.00 31.22 23.71
CA LYS A 252 8.48 32.36 22.91
C LYS A 252 7.37 33.09 22.15
N GLY A 253 6.11 32.72 22.36
CA GLY A 253 4.95 33.26 21.65
C GLY A 253 4.71 32.66 20.27
N ASN A 254 5.52 31.69 19.82
CA ASN A 254 5.43 31.18 18.45
C ASN A 254 4.33 30.12 18.30
N PHE A 255 3.60 30.14 17.19
CA PHE A 255 2.68 29.11 16.73
C PHE A 255 2.90 28.79 15.25
N GLU A 256 2.45 27.62 14.80
CA GLU A 256 2.65 27.16 13.42
C GLU A 256 1.49 26.32 12.91
N PHE A 257 1.13 26.51 11.64
CA PHE A 257 0.23 25.63 10.91
C PHE A 257 0.98 25.01 9.73
N ARG A 258 0.87 23.68 9.61
CA ARG A 258 1.52 22.88 8.57
C ARG A 258 0.48 22.31 7.62
N ASN A 259 0.86 22.10 6.35
CA ASN A 259 0.02 21.47 5.31
C ASN A 259 -1.37 22.09 5.20
N LEU A 260 -1.41 23.38 4.85
CA LEU A 260 -2.65 24.06 4.45
C LEU A 260 -2.70 24.15 2.92
N PRO A 261 -3.86 23.90 2.29
CA PRO A 261 -4.09 24.23 0.89
C PRO A 261 -3.80 25.71 0.59
N ASP A 262 -3.62 26.03 -0.68
CA ASP A 262 -3.57 27.42 -1.13
C ASP A 262 -4.92 28.10 -0.95
N GLY A 263 -4.91 29.32 -0.41
CA GLY A 263 -6.14 30.05 -0.10
C GLY A 263 -5.98 31.16 0.93
N LEU A 264 -7.06 31.90 1.13
CA LEU A 264 -7.15 32.92 2.17
C LEU A 264 -7.77 32.31 3.43
N TYR A 265 -7.05 32.37 4.54
CA TYR A 265 -7.50 31.87 5.83
C TYR A 265 -7.58 33.00 6.86
N THR A 266 -8.57 32.92 7.75
CA THR A 266 -8.65 33.78 8.93
C THR A 266 -8.16 33.01 10.13
N VAL A 267 -7.05 33.45 10.72
CA VAL A 267 -6.50 32.91 11.96
C VAL A 267 -7.03 33.74 13.12
N VAL A 268 -7.79 33.11 14.01
CA VAL A 268 -8.31 33.71 15.24
C VAL A 268 -7.43 33.30 16.40
N VAL A 269 -6.80 34.27 17.07
CA VAL A 269 -5.95 34.03 18.23
C VAL A 269 -6.67 34.50 19.49
N GLU A 270 -6.78 33.61 20.47
CA GLU A 270 -7.45 33.87 21.74
C GLU A 270 -6.61 33.43 22.94
N ARG A 271 -6.72 34.19 24.04
CA ARG A 271 -6.18 33.80 25.34
C ARG A 271 -7.05 34.38 26.45
N PRO A 272 -7.37 33.62 27.51
CA PRO A 272 -8.09 34.17 28.67
C PRO A 272 -7.37 35.41 29.23
N GLY A 273 -8.12 36.48 29.47
CA GLY A 273 -7.60 37.79 29.91
C GLY A 273 -7.17 38.74 28.77
N TYR A 274 -7.28 38.31 27.52
CA TYR A 274 -6.96 39.12 26.34
C TYR A 274 -8.14 39.16 25.35
N GLU A 275 -8.27 40.26 24.61
CA GLU A 275 -9.22 40.38 23.51
C GLU A 275 -8.84 39.44 22.36
N LYS A 276 -9.83 38.78 21.76
CA LYS A 276 -9.61 37.90 20.60
C LYS A 276 -9.20 38.74 19.39
N GLN A 277 -8.22 38.26 18.63
CA GLN A 277 -7.77 38.94 17.41
C GLN A 277 -7.88 38.01 16.20
N ALA A 278 -8.46 38.50 15.11
CA ALA A 278 -8.55 37.79 13.84
C ALA A 278 -7.59 38.41 12.82
N VAL A 279 -6.79 37.58 12.14
CA VAL A 279 -5.84 38.00 11.10
C VAL A 279 -6.08 37.17 9.85
N THR A 280 -6.37 37.85 8.73
CA THR A 280 -6.50 37.20 7.42
C THR A 280 -5.12 37.04 6.78
N VAL A 281 -4.82 35.84 6.31
CA VAL A 281 -3.54 35.47 5.70
C VAL A 281 -3.75 34.74 4.38
N GLY A 282 -2.99 35.12 3.37
CA GLY A 282 -2.86 34.33 2.14
C GLY A 282 -1.83 33.22 2.36
N VAL A 283 -2.21 31.98 2.08
CA VAL A 283 -1.31 30.83 2.04
C VAL A 283 -1.06 30.47 0.59
N VAL A 284 0.22 30.45 0.21
CA VAL A 284 0.68 29.98 -1.10
C VAL A 284 1.38 28.63 -0.90
N LYS A 285 1.01 27.63 -1.69
CA LYS A 285 1.56 26.27 -1.57
C LYS A 285 3.08 26.29 -1.79
N GLY A 286 3.83 25.88 -0.76
CA GLY A 286 5.30 25.82 -0.78
C GLY A 286 5.99 27.02 -0.13
N GLU A 287 5.26 28.08 0.23
CA GLU A 287 5.79 29.24 0.96
C GLU A 287 5.28 29.28 2.41
N THR A 288 6.08 29.87 3.30
CA THR A 288 5.69 30.10 4.70
C THR A 288 5.27 31.55 4.89
N THR A 289 3.99 31.77 5.15
CA THR A 289 3.48 33.10 5.50
C THR A 289 3.77 33.39 6.97
N LYS A 290 4.54 34.44 7.25
CA LYS A 290 4.85 34.88 8.62
C LYS A 290 3.87 35.95 9.10
N ILE A 291 3.32 35.78 10.31
CA ILE A 291 2.43 36.76 10.93
C ILE A 291 2.86 37.14 12.34
N ASN A 292 2.60 38.40 12.70
CA ASN A 292 2.76 38.87 14.07
C ASN A 292 1.38 39.32 14.58
N VAL A 293 0.98 38.77 15.72
CA VAL A 293 -0.35 38.97 16.33
C VAL A 293 -0.14 39.63 17.68
N VAL A 294 -0.79 40.78 17.90
CA VAL A 294 -0.65 41.57 19.13
C VAL A 294 -1.98 41.58 19.88
N LEU A 295 -2.04 40.84 20.99
CA LEU A 295 -3.26 40.78 21.81
C LEU A 295 -3.28 41.89 22.86
N LYS A 296 -4.45 42.50 23.02
CA LYS A 296 -4.70 43.54 24.04
C LYS A 296 -5.27 42.92 25.31
N SER A 297 -4.82 43.37 26.48
CA SER A 297 -5.36 42.90 27.76
C SER A 297 -6.77 43.45 27.99
N THR A 298 -7.71 42.58 28.38
CA THR A 298 -9.10 42.97 28.65
C THR A 298 -9.26 43.67 30.02
N GLU A 299 -8.24 43.61 30.89
CA GLU A 299 -8.28 44.22 32.24
C GLU A 299 -8.10 45.76 32.25
N GLY A 300 -7.83 46.38 31.09
CA GLY A 300 -7.68 47.84 30.95
C GLY A 300 -8.97 48.67 31.07
N GLN A 301 -10.16 48.04 31.15
CA GLN A 301 -11.45 48.77 31.23
C GLN A 301 -12.08 48.83 32.63
N LEU A 302 -11.45 48.27 33.68
CA LEU A 302 -11.99 48.30 35.05
C LEU A 302 -11.09 49.10 36.01
N ARG A 303 -10.93 50.40 35.75
CA ARG A 303 -10.56 51.39 36.77
C ARG A 303 -11.22 52.74 36.48
N VAL A 304 -12.53 52.83 36.69
CA VAL A 304 -13.20 54.09 37.06
C VAL A 304 -14.23 53.78 38.13
N ALA A 305 -13.84 54.00 39.39
CA ALA A 305 -14.69 54.41 40.50
C ALA A 305 -13.78 54.89 41.63
#